data_AF-Q22P67-F1
#
_entry.id   AF-Q22P67-F1
#
_cell.length_a   1.000
_cell.length_b   1.000
_cell.length_c   1.000
_cell.angle_alpha   90.00
_cell.angle_beta   90.00
_cell.angle_gamma   90.00
#
_symmetry.space_group_name_H-M   'P 1'
#
loop_
_entity.id
_entity.type
_entity.pdbx_description
1 polymer ?
#
loop_
_entity_poly.entity_id
_entity_poly.type
_entity_poly.pdbx_seq_one_letter_code
_entity_poly.pdbx_strand_id
1 'polypeptide(L)'
;MKDFPQYLLNGGAFNIQNIDELYITESKFQINQSILGNGGSLFLYQIQNLYISNSEFFENQSQNESGGAVFIDQNQLKSTNSSIINCNFQQNTAIQGLGGAIYINNCDLNLKSTNILNNRASIGGGIYYQQLIPRIIQQNQIKFNKNIVKDNGCILYGQNIASTLRKLLLNINKDLKTIVVEGYFSQNEPIIVKNFRSGEYLVLDDIQIIDEENYNFKYDPLLKYSQSATEIIQLTTLSINMQNKSEQMNIFGGIIVNYQKGKFSFNVSLSYIPNQSSNFQIQSQKMPALYDYKGNLFLEQKQLSLNFKVDFRQCITGEVQKSFFSSIICDQCPDGKYSLNVNDQVCQICPSQAIRCFGSQIQVKNGYWKKNNQSDLIFYCENAPENCQPESLESKLGCAQGYVGPLCEQCDFFGNVWGQRYSTTFKNFNCSKCSDMLVLAGFEQAIFIILLTLYIYICNRKIINQIERDLQNYYIKMMGLIYLNNSDQFYSMFKDSN
;
A
#
# COMPACT_ATOMS: atom_id res chain seq x y z
N MET A 1 29.74 45.76 -19.13
CA MET A 1 29.08 45.66 -20.44
C MET A 1 27.75 46.36 -20.30
N LYS A 2 27.50 47.38 -21.12
CA LYS A 2 26.37 48.30 -21.02
C LYS A 2 25.05 47.56 -21.27
N ASP A 3 24.02 47.97 -20.54
CA ASP A 3 22.62 47.59 -20.71
C ASP A 3 22.19 47.77 -22.18
N PHE A 4 22.16 46.67 -22.92
CA PHE A 4 21.43 46.62 -24.18
C PHE A 4 19.95 46.57 -23.85
N PRO A 5 19.11 47.41 -24.45
CA PRO A 5 17.67 47.32 -24.26
C PRO A 5 17.17 45.92 -24.62
N GLN A 6 16.40 45.30 -23.74
CA GLN A 6 15.95 43.91 -23.83
C GLN A 6 15.21 43.60 -25.16
N TYR A 7 14.64 44.61 -25.83
CA TYR A 7 13.98 44.46 -27.13
C TYR A 7 14.95 44.21 -28.30
N LEU A 8 16.23 44.62 -28.23
CA LEU A 8 17.22 44.35 -29.30
C LEU A 8 17.69 42.90 -29.34
N LEU A 9 17.25 42.08 -28.38
CA LEU A 9 17.70 40.70 -28.23
C LEU A 9 16.70 39.69 -28.83
N ASN A 10 15.48 40.13 -29.15
CA ASN A 10 14.42 39.29 -29.69
C ASN A 10 14.46 39.20 -31.22
N GLY A 11 14.06 38.06 -31.79
CA GLY A 11 13.95 37.86 -33.22
C GLY A 11 15.30 37.71 -33.89
N GLY A 12 15.79 36.47 -34.07
CA GLY A 12 17.10 36.24 -34.71
C GLY A 12 17.19 36.69 -36.17
N ALA A 13 16.05 36.76 -36.88
CA ALA A 13 15.94 37.33 -38.22
C ALA A 13 15.17 38.66 -38.21
N PHE A 14 13.96 38.66 -37.67
CA PHE A 14 13.11 39.84 -37.61
C PHE A 14 12.45 40.01 -36.25
N ASN A 15 12.44 41.26 -35.82
CA ASN A 15 11.68 41.75 -34.68
C ASN A 15 10.66 42.76 -35.18
N ILE A 16 9.38 42.36 -35.16
CA ILE A 16 8.29 43.12 -35.76
C ILE A 16 7.27 43.41 -34.67
N GLN A 17 6.94 44.69 -34.50
CA GLN A 17 6.09 45.15 -33.41
C GLN A 17 5.06 46.16 -33.89
N ASN A 18 3.85 46.12 -33.33
CA ASN A 18 2.79 47.11 -33.51
C ASN A 18 2.40 47.33 -34.97
N ILE A 19 2.00 46.25 -35.65
CA ILE A 19 1.59 46.28 -37.05
C ILE A 19 0.15 45.77 -37.20
N ASP A 20 -0.63 46.46 -38.03
CA ASP A 20 -2.01 46.07 -38.34
C ASP A 20 -2.05 44.79 -39.19
N GLU A 21 -1.28 44.74 -40.27
CA GLU A 21 -1.22 43.57 -41.16
C GLU A 21 0.22 43.16 -41.48
N LEU A 22 0.54 41.87 -41.30
CA LEU A 22 1.83 41.29 -41.65
C LEU A 22 1.63 40.06 -42.54
N TYR A 23 2.24 40.09 -43.72
CA TYR A 23 2.27 38.98 -44.67
C TYR A 23 3.71 38.47 -44.81
N ILE A 24 3.92 37.18 -44.53
CA ILE A 24 5.17 36.47 -44.78
C ILE A 24 4.84 35.29 -45.68
N THR A 25 5.24 35.36 -46.94
CA THR A 25 4.88 34.36 -47.95
C THR A 25 6.14 33.83 -48.62
N GLU A 26 6.15 32.54 -48.96
CA GLU A 26 7.21 31.94 -49.81
C GLU A 26 8.63 32.20 -49.28
N SER A 27 8.77 32.17 -47.96
CA SER A 27 10.00 32.57 -47.28
C SER A 27 10.69 31.38 -46.62
N LYS A 28 12.02 31.47 -46.47
CA LYS A 28 12.82 30.47 -45.76
C LYS A 28 13.64 31.11 -44.65
N PHE A 29 13.39 30.67 -43.43
CA PHE A 29 14.09 31.06 -42.22
C PHE A 29 14.92 29.87 -41.72
N GLN A 30 16.23 29.95 -41.89
CA GLN A 30 17.13 28.85 -41.57
C GLN A 30 18.30 29.32 -40.70
N ILE A 31 18.59 28.57 -39.62
CA ILE A 31 19.76 28.77 -38.75
C ILE A 31 19.79 30.19 -38.15
N ASN A 32 18.61 30.77 -37.88
CA ASN A 32 18.54 32.04 -37.16
C ASN A 32 18.61 31.77 -35.65
N GLN A 33 19.24 32.70 -34.93
CA GLN A 33 19.49 32.52 -33.51
C GLN A 33 19.23 33.80 -32.72
N SER A 34 18.42 33.69 -31.67
CA SER A 34 18.33 34.68 -30.60
C SER A 34 18.97 34.12 -29.34
N ILE A 35 20.01 34.80 -28.83
CA ILE A 35 20.79 34.34 -27.67
C ILE A 35 20.07 34.67 -26.36
N LEU A 36 19.63 35.93 -26.23
CA LEU A 36 19.08 36.46 -24.97
C LEU A 36 17.60 36.82 -25.07
N GLY A 37 16.95 36.54 -26.20
CA GLY A 37 15.57 36.96 -26.45
C GLY A 37 14.70 35.85 -27.02
N ASN A 38 13.43 36.21 -27.17
CA ASN A 38 12.38 35.36 -27.70
C ASN A 38 12.41 35.34 -29.24
N GLY A 39 11.90 34.26 -29.83
CA GLY A 39 11.76 34.14 -31.27
C GLY A 39 13.11 33.90 -31.94
N GLY A 40 13.52 32.64 -32.09
CA GLY A 40 14.80 32.31 -32.70
C GLY A 40 14.95 32.82 -34.13
N SER A 41 13.84 32.96 -34.86
CA SER A 41 13.77 33.65 -36.14
C SER A 41 12.90 34.90 -36.07
N LEU A 42 11.62 34.74 -35.70
CA LEU A 42 10.65 35.82 -35.71
C LEU A 42 10.18 36.13 -34.30
N PHE A 43 10.29 37.39 -33.91
CA PHE A 43 9.58 37.94 -32.76
C PHE A 43 8.48 38.87 -33.25
N LEU A 44 7.24 38.54 -32.93
CA LEU A 44 6.04 39.21 -33.40
C LEU A 44 5.24 39.71 -32.19
N TYR A 45 5.16 41.03 -32.03
CA TYR A 45 4.48 41.66 -30.89
C TYR A 45 3.38 42.59 -31.36
N GLN A 46 2.17 42.41 -30.84
CA GLN A 46 1.00 43.23 -31.19
C GLN A 46 0.75 43.30 -32.70
N ILE A 47 0.60 42.14 -33.35
CA ILE A 47 0.23 42.02 -34.77
C ILE A 47 -1.27 41.74 -34.87
N GLN A 48 -2.05 42.64 -35.47
CA GLN A 48 -3.51 42.48 -35.50
C GLN A 48 -3.96 41.37 -36.45
N ASN A 49 -3.42 41.35 -37.67
CA ASN A 49 -3.67 40.33 -38.69
C ASN A 49 -2.34 39.75 -39.19
N LEU A 50 -2.07 38.48 -38.86
CA LEU A 50 -0.85 37.77 -39.24
C LEU A 50 -1.16 36.71 -40.29
N TYR A 51 -0.44 36.72 -41.41
CA TYR A 51 -0.53 35.69 -42.43
C TYR A 51 0.87 35.19 -42.78
N ILE A 52 1.20 33.99 -42.32
CA ILE A 52 2.41 33.29 -42.75
C ILE A 52 1.98 32.14 -43.64
N SER A 53 2.50 32.09 -44.86
CA SER A 53 2.14 31.01 -45.78
C SER A 53 3.30 30.51 -46.64
N ASN A 54 3.21 29.24 -47.04
CA ASN A 54 4.16 28.59 -47.96
C ASN A 54 5.64 28.82 -47.56
N SER A 55 5.92 28.78 -46.25
CA SER A 55 7.23 29.18 -45.69
C SER A 55 7.87 28.06 -44.87
N GLU A 56 9.19 28.02 -44.83
CA GLU A 56 9.99 27.04 -44.11
C GLU A 56 10.75 27.67 -42.94
N PHE A 57 10.70 27.04 -41.76
CA PHE A 57 11.44 27.37 -40.55
C PHE A 57 12.27 26.16 -40.14
N PHE A 58 13.58 26.24 -40.36
CA PHE A 58 14.50 25.12 -40.16
C PHE A 58 15.67 25.49 -39.25
N GLU A 59 15.91 24.69 -38.20
CA GLU A 59 17.04 24.86 -37.27
C GLU A 59 17.16 26.27 -36.66
N ASN A 60 16.04 26.96 -36.43
CA ASN A 60 16.05 28.24 -35.72
C ASN A 60 16.09 28.00 -34.21
N GLN A 61 16.73 28.92 -33.48
CA GLN A 61 16.99 28.73 -32.06
C GLN A 61 16.78 29.98 -31.21
N SER A 62 16.01 29.84 -30.12
CA SER A 62 16.09 30.74 -28.96
C SER A 62 16.87 30.01 -27.86
N GLN A 63 17.97 30.61 -27.37
CA GLN A 63 18.83 29.94 -26.40
C GLN A 63 18.31 30.03 -24.97
N ASN A 64 17.98 31.23 -24.51
CA ASN A 64 17.61 31.46 -23.11
C ASN A 64 16.10 31.64 -22.90
N GLU A 65 15.34 31.86 -23.97
CA GLU A 65 13.93 32.22 -23.91
C GLU A 65 13.06 31.33 -24.83
N SER A 66 11.88 31.80 -25.22
CA SER A 66 10.82 30.99 -25.83
C SER A 66 10.64 31.25 -27.33
N GLY A 67 9.93 30.34 -28.00
CA GLY A 67 9.62 30.41 -29.42
C GLY A 67 10.85 30.12 -30.27
N GLY A 68 11.23 28.83 -30.38
CA GLY A 68 12.48 28.45 -31.03
C GLY A 68 12.58 28.91 -32.50
N ALA A 69 11.46 28.98 -33.22
CA ALA A 69 11.38 29.70 -34.49
C ALA A 69 10.62 31.02 -34.35
N VAL A 70 9.39 30.95 -33.83
CA VAL A 70 8.43 32.06 -33.86
C VAL A 70 7.89 32.29 -32.46
N PHE A 71 7.93 33.55 -32.03
CA PHE A 71 7.30 34.01 -30.81
C PHE A 71 6.23 35.04 -31.16
N ILE A 72 4.99 34.80 -30.75
CA ILE A 72 3.85 35.70 -30.97
C ILE A 72 3.28 36.09 -29.61
N ASP A 73 3.19 37.39 -29.37
CA ASP A 73 2.61 37.94 -28.14
C ASP A 73 1.67 39.11 -28.42
N GLN A 74 0.55 39.12 -27.70
CA GLN A 74 -0.54 40.08 -27.82
C GLN A 74 -0.90 40.61 -26.43
N ASN A 75 -0.92 41.94 -26.27
CA ASN A 75 -1.20 42.56 -24.97
C ASN A 75 -2.67 42.42 -24.51
N GLN A 76 -3.61 42.09 -25.40
CA GLN A 76 -5.04 42.05 -25.08
C GLN A 76 -5.68 40.77 -25.62
N LEU A 77 -6.59 40.20 -24.83
CA LEU A 77 -7.48 39.09 -25.20
C LEU A 77 -8.40 39.56 -26.33
N LYS A 78 -7.87 39.61 -27.55
CA LYS A 78 -8.58 39.98 -28.76
C LYS A 78 -8.40 38.87 -29.77
N SER A 79 -9.49 38.52 -30.44
CA SER A 79 -9.45 37.66 -31.62
C SER A 79 -8.60 38.34 -32.68
N THR A 80 -7.38 37.86 -32.88
CA THR A 80 -6.56 38.23 -34.04
C THR A 80 -6.86 37.25 -35.18
N ASN A 81 -6.86 37.73 -36.42
CA ASN A 81 -6.91 36.84 -37.58
C ASN A 81 -5.49 36.38 -37.90
N SER A 82 -4.90 35.62 -36.99
CA SER A 82 -3.54 35.09 -37.16
C SER A 82 -3.60 33.69 -37.77
N SER A 83 -2.92 33.49 -38.89
CA SER A 83 -2.90 32.22 -39.60
C SER A 83 -1.51 31.82 -40.09
N ILE A 84 -1.21 30.52 -39.95
CA ILE A 84 -0.02 29.88 -40.52
C ILE A 84 -0.49 28.72 -41.41
N ILE A 85 -0.22 28.82 -42.71
CA ILE A 85 -0.81 27.96 -43.74
C ILE A 85 0.27 27.35 -44.65
N ASN A 86 0.23 26.05 -44.88
CA ASN A 86 1.19 25.35 -45.75
C ASN A 86 2.66 25.61 -45.36
N CYS A 87 2.97 25.65 -44.07
CA CYS A 87 4.33 25.90 -43.58
C CYS A 87 5.00 24.62 -43.08
N ASN A 88 6.33 24.66 -42.96
CA ASN A 88 7.11 23.59 -42.33
C ASN A 88 7.99 24.16 -41.21
N PHE A 89 7.83 23.64 -40.00
CA PHE A 89 8.65 23.95 -38.83
C PHE A 89 9.40 22.69 -38.41
N GLN A 90 10.70 22.65 -38.67
CA GLN A 90 11.51 21.48 -38.42
C GLN A 90 12.80 21.80 -37.66
N GLN A 91 13.11 20.98 -36.65
CA GLN A 91 14.36 21.06 -35.89
C GLN A 91 14.61 22.42 -35.20
N ASN A 92 13.55 23.21 -34.97
CA ASN A 92 13.65 24.46 -34.22
C ASN A 92 13.72 24.16 -32.72
N THR A 93 14.44 25.00 -31.97
CA THR A 93 14.73 24.73 -30.57
C THR A 93 14.60 25.98 -29.69
N ALA A 94 13.80 25.89 -28.62
CA ALA A 94 13.84 26.82 -27.50
C ALA A 94 14.58 26.13 -26.34
N ILE A 95 15.91 26.29 -26.24
CA ILE A 95 16.76 25.39 -25.43
C ILE A 95 16.31 25.36 -23.97
N GLN A 96 16.08 26.54 -23.38
CA GLN A 96 15.69 26.70 -21.98
C GLN A 96 14.23 27.13 -21.82
N GLY A 97 13.58 27.55 -22.91
CA GLY A 97 12.25 28.13 -22.90
C GLY A 97 11.13 27.22 -23.39
N LEU A 98 10.08 27.88 -23.84
CA LEU A 98 8.79 27.28 -24.14
C LEU A 98 8.54 27.32 -25.65
N GLY A 99 7.84 26.34 -26.21
CA GLY A 99 7.42 26.35 -27.62
C GLY A 99 8.60 26.19 -28.58
N GLY A 100 9.00 24.95 -28.85
CA GLY A 100 10.22 24.66 -29.61
C GLY A 100 10.16 25.15 -31.05
N ALA A 101 8.99 25.12 -31.67
CA ALA A 101 8.74 25.83 -32.92
C ALA A 101 8.08 27.19 -32.65
N ILE A 102 6.92 27.16 -31.99
CA ILE A 102 6.04 28.32 -31.89
C ILE A 102 5.65 28.54 -30.42
N TYR A 103 5.89 29.74 -29.93
CA TYR A 103 5.30 30.24 -28.70
C TYR A 103 4.19 31.23 -29.05
N ILE A 104 3.02 31.06 -28.43
CA ILE A 104 1.90 32.01 -28.56
C ILE A 104 1.39 32.42 -27.19
N ASN A 105 1.30 33.73 -26.97
CA ASN A 105 0.58 34.30 -25.84
C ASN A 105 -0.60 35.12 -26.36
N ASN A 106 -1.78 34.83 -25.83
CA ASN A 106 -2.97 35.65 -26.03
C ASN A 106 -3.40 35.80 -27.51
N CYS A 107 -3.20 34.76 -28.31
CA CYS A 107 -3.42 34.76 -29.76
C CYS A 107 -4.17 33.51 -30.21
N ASP A 108 -5.29 33.69 -30.92
CA ASP A 108 -6.05 32.59 -31.51
C ASP A 108 -5.47 32.19 -32.87
N LEU A 109 -4.34 31.49 -32.82
CA LEU A 109 -3.61 31.08 -34.01
C LEU A 109 -4.35 29.96 -34.78
N ASN A 110 -4.69 30.23 -36.04
CA ASN A 110 -5.21 29.24 -36.96
C ASN A 110 -4.06 28.53 -37.71
N LEU A 111 -4.01 27.21 -37.65
CA LEU A 111 -3.05 26.39 -38.37
C LEU A 111 -3.76 25.57 -39.45
N LYS A 112 -3.21 25.53 -40.67
CA LYS A 112 -3.75 24.71 -41.77
C LYS A 112 -2.64 24.13 -42.66
N SER A 113 -2.72 22.83 -42.95
CA SER A 113 -1.75 22.11 -43.79
C SER A 113 -0.27 22.36 -43.41
N THR A 114 0.02 22.56 -42.13
CA THR A 114 1.35 22.92 -41.61
C THR A 114 1.99 21.75 -40.88
N ASN A 115 3.28 21.52 -41.10
CA ASN A 115 4.06 20.48 -40.43
C ASN A 115 4.91 21.10 -39.31
N ILE A 116 4.88 20.50 -38.12
CA ILE A 116 5.67 20.88 -36.94
C ILE A 116 6.32 19.61 -36.40
N LEU A 117 7.57 19.37 -36.79
CA LEU A 117 8.27 18.10 -36.64
C LEU A 117 9.65 18.27 -35.99
N ASN A 118 10.03 17.36 -35.09
CA ASN A 118 11.38 17.30 -34.52
C ASN A 118 11.85 18.59 -33.82
N ASN A 119 10.93 19.41 -33.33
CA ASN A 119 11.24 20.62 -32.58
C ASN A 119 11.43 20.29 -31.09
N ARG A 120 12.17 21.14 -30.36
CA ARG A 120 12.54 20.89 -28.96
C ARG A 120 12.36 22.11 -28.06
N ALA A 121 11.83 21.90 -26.85
CA ALA A 121 11.74 22.94 -25.82
C ALA A 121 11.82 22.36 -24.40
N SER A 122 11.91 23.22 -23.39
CA SER A 122 11.65 22.80 -22.01
C SER A 122 10.19 22.37 -21.83
N ILE A 123 9.25 23.13 -22.40
CA ILE A 123 7.81 22.85 -22.35
C ILE A 123 7.20 23.11 -23.73
N GLY A 124 6.36 22.22 -24.23
CA GLY A 124 5.72 22.38 -25.54
C GLY A 124 6.74 22.23 -26.66
N GLY A 125 7.18 20.99 -26.91
CA GLY A 125 8.24 20.70 -27.88
C GLY A 125 7.97 21.28 -29.27
N GLY A 126 6.71 21.27 -29.71
CA GLY A 126 6.26 21.97 -30.92
C GLY A 126 5.70 23.36 -30.60
N ILE A 127 4.53 23.38 -29.97
CA ILE A 127 3.77 24.60 -29.67
C ILE A 127 3.61 24.76 -28.17
N TYR A 128 3.82 25.97 -27.68
CA TYR A 128 3.39 26.38 -26.34
C TYR A 128 2.39 27.53 -26.44
N TYR A 129 1.28 27.44 -25.71
CA TYR A 129 0.24 28.48 -25.68
C TYR A 129 -0.11 28.94 -24.26
N GLN A 130 -0.34 30.25 -24.10
CA GLN A 130 -0.60 30.88 -22.81
C GLN A 130 -1.75 31.88 -22.88
N GLN A 131 -2.48 31.99 -21.75
CA GLN A 131 -3.70 32.81 -21.53
C GLN A 131 -4.91 32.43 -22.39
N LEU A 132 -4.73 32.27 -23.70
CA LEU A 132 -5.78 31.92 -24.64
C LEU A 132 -5.51 30.52 -25.19
N ILE A 133 -6.53 29.66 -25.20
CA ILE A 133 -6.48 28.36 -25.87
C ILE A 133 -6.94 28.49 -27.33
N PRO A 134 -6.05 28.28 -28.32
CA PRO A 134 -6.40 28.40 -29.74
C PRO A 134 -7.50 27.44 -30.15
N ARG A 135 -8.40 27.87 -31.04
CA ARG A 135 -9.50 27.04 -31.55
C ARG A 135 -9.05 25.71 -32.13
N ILE A 136 -7.87 25.69 -32.77
CA ILE A 136 -7.30 24.47 -33.37
C ILE A 136 -7.00 23.40 -32.31
N ILE A 137 -6.74 23.79 -31.06
CA ILE A 137 -6.45 22.89 -29.94
C ILE A 137 -7.75 22.51 -29.22
N GLN A 138 -8.70 23.43 -29.09
CA GLN A 138 -10.00 23.16 -28.44
C GLN A 138 -10.80 22.04 -29.12
N GLN A 139 -10.69 21.91 -30.44
CA GLN A 139 -11.66 21.13 -31.19
C GLN A 139 -11.49 19.61 -31.04
N ASN A 140 -10.37 19.07 -30.51
CA ASN A 140 -10.14 17.61 -30.31
C ASN A 140 -10.56 16.70 -31.48
N GLN A 141 -10.78 17.27 -32.66
CA GLN A 141 -11.30 16.59 -33.83
C GLN A 141 -10.09 16.23 -34.68
N ILE A 142 -9.70 14.96 -34.61
CA ILE A 142 -9.20 13.98 -35.60
C ILE A 142 -8.58 14.48 -36.95
N LYS A 143 -8.73 15.72 -37.37
CA LYS A 143 -7.94 16.38 -38.41
C LYS A 143 -7.60 17.78 -37.91
N PHE A 144 -6.36 18.01 -37.51
CA PHE A 144 -5.80 19.35 -37.37
C PHE A 144 -5.81 20.09 -38.73
N ASN A 145 -6.91 20.20 -39.48
CA ASN A 145 -6.92 20.84 -40.81
C ASN A 145 -5.74 20.42 -41.73
N LYS A 146 -5.37 19.13 -41.73
CA LYS A 146 -4.19 18.56 -42.40
C LYS A 146 -2.80 18.98 -41.85
N ASN A 147 -2.74 19.57 -40.67
CA ASN A 147 -1.49 19.80 -39.95
C ASN A 147 -0.98 18.49 -39.36
N ILE A 148 0.34 18.44 -39.18
CA ILE A 148 1.04 17.33 -38.54
C ILE A 148 1.91 17.92 -37.43
N VAL A 149 1.57 17.64 -36.17
CA VAL A 149 2.37 18.04 -35.00
C VAL A 149 2.78 16.75 -34.28
N LYS A 150 3.99 16.26 -34.53
CA LYS A 150 4.49 14.99 -33.98
C LYS A 150 6.00 14.96 -33.93
N ASP A 151 6.55 13.94 -33.28
CA ASP A 151 7.99 13.69 -33.18
C ASP A 151 8.77 14.88 -32.57
N ASN A 152 8.08 15.76 -31.84
CA ASN A 152 8.71 16.84 -31.09
C ASN A 152 9.17 16.31 -29.72
N GLY A 153 10.02 17.08 -29.03
CA GLY A 153 10.61 16.71 -27.75
C GLY A 153 10.50 17.80 -26.69
N CYS A 154 10.17 17.41 -25.46
CA CYS A 154 10.15 18.30 -24.31
C CYS A 154 11.01 17.76 -23.16
N ILE A 155 11.49 18.64 -22.29
CA ILE A 155 12.20 18.26 -21.05
C ILE A 155 11.20 18.04 -19.91
N LEU A 156 10.29 19.00 -19.69
CA LEU A 156 9.37 19.00 -18.57
C LEU A 156 8.03 18.32 -18.92
N TYR A 157 7.27 18.88 -19.87
CA TYR A 157 6.01 18.29 -20.35
C TYR A 157 5.56 18.90 -21.69
N GLY A 158 4.50 18.33 -22.26
CA GLY A 158 3.91 18.73 -23.53
C GLY A 158 4.84 18.45 -24.69
N GLN A 159 4.88 17.17 -25.08
CA GLN A 159 5.79 16.67 -26.09
C GLN A 159 5.60 17.42 -27.41
N ASN A 160 4.35 17.63 -27.83
CA ASN A 160 4.03 18.37 -29.04
C ASN A 160 3.39 19.71 -28.73
N ILE A 161 2.41 19.73 -27.83
CA ILE A 161 1.60 20.89 -27.51
C ILE A 161 1.52 21.03 -26.00
N ALA A 162 1.71 22.24 -25.50
CA ALA A 162 1.66 22.50 -24.07
C ALA A 162 1.05 23.84 -23.69
N SER A 163 0.49 23.88 -22.48
CA SER A 163 0.04 25.07 -21.79
C SER A 163 0.09 24.82 -20.28
N THR A 164 -0.96 25.11 -19.52
CA THR A 164 -1.02 24.82 -18.08
C THR A 164 -1.39 23.36 -17.77
N LEU A 165 -0.81 22.80 -16.71
CA LEU A 165 -1.05 21.44 -16.24
C LEU A 165 -2.51 21.21 -15.87
N ARG A 166 -3.00 19.97 -16.05
CA ARG A 166 -4.44 19.66 -16.04
C ARG A 166 -4.88 18.86 -14.83
N LYS A 167 -4.10 17.85 -14.43
CA LYS A 167 -4.57 16.84 -13.47
C LYS A 167 -3.44 16.32 -12.59
N LEU A 168 -3.79 15.98 -11.36
CA LEU A 168 -2.99 15.13 -10.48
C LEU A 168 -3.44 13.68 -10.61
N LEU A 169 -2.50 12.74 -10.63
CA LEU A 169 -2.73 11.31 -10.61
C LEU A 169 -1.93 10.69 -9.46
N LEU A 170 -2.50 9.66 -8.82
CA LEU A 170 -1.82 8.83 -7.85
C LEU A 170 -1.82 7.40 -8.36
N ASN A 171 -0.64 6.83 -8.60
CA ASN A 171 -0.50 5.42 -8.92
C ASN A 171 -0.39 4.60 -7.63
N ILE A 172 -1.45 3.86 -7.30
CA ILE A 172 -1.46 3.02 -6.11
C ILE A 172 -0.75 1.69 -6.45
N ASN A 173 0.48 1.52 -5.95
CA ASN A 173 1.19 0.24 -6.02
C ASN A 173 0.40 -0.87 -5.29
N LYS A 174 0.58 -2.13 -5.72
CA LYS A 174 -0.14 -3.30 -5.17
C LYS A 174 0.00 -3.48 -3.64
N ASP A 175 1.07 -2.97 -3.02
CA ASP A 175 1.29 -3.06 -1.57
C ASP A 175 0.40 -2.11 -0.74
N LEU A 176 -0.16 -1.06 -1.34
CA LEU A 176 -1.11 -0.14 -0.71
C LEU A 176 -2.57 -0.62 -0.80
N LYS A 177 -2.84 -1.72 -1.52
CA LYS A 177 -4.20 -2.25 -1.75
C LYS A 177 -4.92 -2.69 -0.48
N THR A 178 -4.22 -2.96 0.62
CA THR A 178 -4.84 -3.37 1.88
C THR A 178 -5.55 -2.22 2.60
N ILE A 179 -5.21 -0.97 2.29
CA ILE A 179 -5.70 0.21 3.00
C ILE A 179 -6.52 1.12 2.08
N VAL A 180 -6.17 1.22 0.79
CA VAL A 180 -6.85 2.13 -0.15
C VAL A 180 -7.84 1.36 -1.02
N VAL A 181 -9.14 1.65 -0.90
CA VAL A 181 -10.16 1.03 -1.77
C VAL A 181 -10.14 1.72 -3.14
N GLU A 182 -9.81 0.96 -4.19
CA GLU A 182 -9.80 1.39 -5.60
C GLU A 182 -11.22 1.75 -6.05
N GLY A 183 -11.60 3.02 -5.91
CA GLY A 183 -12.73 3.62 -6.64
C GLY A 183 -12.27 4.03 -8.04
N TYR A 184 -13.15 3.92 -9.04
CA TYR A 184 -12.88 4.41 -10.40
C TYR A 184 -12.54 5.90 -10.33
N PHE A 185 -11.30 6.26 -10.65
CA PHE A 185 -10.74 7.60 -10.54
C PHE A 185 -11.46 8.62 -11.44
N SER A 186 -12.57 9.16 -10.96
CA SER A 186 -13.08 10.46 -11.40
C SER A 186 -12.50 11.52 -10.47
N GLN A 187 -12.12 12.68 -11.02
CA GLN A 187 -11.40 13.75 -10.28
C GLN A 187 -12.14 14.32 -9.06
N ASN A 188 -13.36 13.85 -8.78
CA ASN A 188 -14.22 14.35 -7.72
C ASN A 188 -14.44 13.36 -6.57
N GLU A 189 -14.07 12.08 -6.71
CA GLU A 189 -14.24 11.12 -5.62
C GLU A 189 -13.02 11.08 -4.69
N PRO A 190 -13.23 11.08 -3.36
CA PRO A 190 -12.14 10.99 -2.41
C PRO A 190 -11.54 9.57 -2.40
N ILE A 191 -10.22 9.50 -2.33
CA ILE A 191 -9.45 8.28 -2.11
C ILE A 191 -9.66 7.84 -0.66
N ILE A 192 -10.25 6.65 -0.45
CA ILE A 192 -10.63 6.17 0.88
C ILE A 192 -9.54 5.25 1.45
N VAL A 193 -8.96 5.67 2.58
CA VAL A 193 -7.97 4.95 3.39
C VAL A 193 -8.71 4.31 4.58
N LYS A 194 -8.86 2.99 4.61
CA LYS A 194 -9.60 2.26 5.65
C LYS A 194 -8.70 1.63 6.69
N ASN A 195 -9.25 1.42 7.89
CA ASN A 195 -8.60 0.66 8.96
C ASN A 195 -7.24 1.27 9.41
N PHE A 196 -7.10 2.59 9.29
CA PHE A 196 -5.84 3.29 9.54
C PHE A 196 -5.58 3.43 11.04
N ARG A 197 -4.36 3.12 11.51
CA ARG A 197 -4.00 3.30 12.92
C ARG A 197 -3.59 4.74 13.18
N SER A 198 -4.19 5.37 14.19
CA SER A 198 -3.81 6.74 14.56
C SER A 198 -2.36 6.83 15.04
N GLY A 199 -1.57 7.70 14.43
CA GLY A 199 -0.12 7.88 14.62
C GLY A 199 0.75 7.10 13.63
N GLU A 200 0.16 6.26 12.78
CA GLU A 200 0.88 5.55 11.72
C GLU A 200 1.27 6.48 10.57
N TYR A 201 2.26 6.07 9.78
CA TYR A 201 2.71 6.77 8.59
C TYR A 201 1.93 6.30 7.36
N LEU A 202 1.31 7.25 6.67
CA LEU A 202 0.77 7.08 5.33
C LEU A 202 1.85 7.45 4.31
N VAL A 203 2.31 6.45 3.56
CA VAL A 203 3.27 6.63 2.47
C VAL A 203 2.50 6.71 1.15
N LEU A 204 2.50 7.89 0.55
CA LEU A 204 1.94 8.14 -0.78
C LEU A 204 3.11 8.30 -1.74
N ASP A 205 3.31 7.33 -2.60
CA ASP A 205 4.38 7.34 -3.59
C ASP A 205 3.78 7.44 -4.99
N ASP A 206 4.58 7.93 -5.93
CA ASP A 206 4.21 8.04 -7.35
C ASP A 206 2.96 8.90 -7.62
N ILE A 207 2.93 10.10 -7.03
CA ILE A 207 2.03 11.16 -7.46
C ILE A 207 2.63 11.82 -8.70
N GLN A 208 1.82 11.99 -9.73
CA GLN A 208 2.19 12.55 -11.03
C GLN A 208 1.29 13.75 -11.36
N ILE A 209 1.83 14.77 -12.02
CA ILE A 209 1.05 15.85 -12.61
C ILE A 209 1.09 15.67 -14.13
N ILE A 210 -0.06 15.76 -14.79
CA ILE A 210 -0.16 15.59 -16.25
C ILE A 210 -0.74 16.82 -16.93
N ASP A 211 -0.39 17.00 -18.20
CA ASP A 211 -0.85 18.06 -19.10
C ASP A 211 -2.05 17.63 -19.96
N GLU A 212 -2.40 18.43 -20.99
CA GLU A 212 -3.44 18.11 -21.96
C GLU A 212 -3.15 16.92 -22.87
N GLU A 213 -1.88 16.55 -23.05
CA GLU A 213 -1.47 15.38 -23.84
C GLU A 213 -1.41 14.11 -22.97
N ASN A 214 -1.77 14.21 -21.68
CA ASN A 214 -1.56 13.19 -20.65
C ASN A 214 -0.08 12.81 -20.46
N TYR A 215 0.82 13.74 -20.76
CA TYR A 215 2.25 13.57 -20.54
C TYR A 215 2.59 13.95 -19.09
N ASN A 216 3.38 13.10 -18.42
CA ASN A 216 3.80 13.34 -17.05
C ASN A 216 4.82 14.49 -16.98
N PHE A 217 4.60 15.41 -16.04
CA PHE A 217 5.58 16.40 -15.65
C PHE A 217 6.87 15.73 -15.20
N LYS A 218 7.98 16.15 -15.80
CA LYS A 218 9.34 15.77 -15.45
C LYS A 218 10.12 17.00 -15.04
N TYR A 219 11.11 16.83 -14.18
CA TYR A 219 12.01 17.92 -13.81
C TYR A 219 13.38 17.36 -13.50
N ASP A 220 14.39 17.96 -14.15
CA ASP A 220 15.80 17.71 -13.91
C ASP A 220 16.44 18.99 -13.34
N PRO A 221 16.85 19.01 -12.06
CA PRO A 221 17.44 20.18 -11.41
C PRO A 221 18.84 20.54 -11.93
N LEU A 222 19.48 19.67 -12.73
CA LEU A 222 20.81 19.93 -13.29
C LEU A 222 20.75 20.76 -14.59
N LEU A 223 19.57 20.85 -15.20
CA LEU A 223 19.34 21.63 -16.41
C LEU A 223 18.98 23.09 -16.07
N LYS A 224 19.33 24.00 -16.96
CA LYS A 224 18.93 25.41 -16.87
C LYS A 224 17.59 25.61 -17.58
N TYR A 225 16.76 26.48 -17.01
CA TYR A 225 15.44 26.82 -17.54
C TYR A 225 15.31 28.34 -17.61
N SER A 226 14.54 28.82 -18.59
CA SER A 226 14.13 30.21 -18.71
C SER A 226 13.33 30.67 -17.50
N GLN A 227 13.14 31.98 -17.34
CA GLN A 227 12.30 32.52 -16.27
C GLN A 227 10.87 31.95 -16.36
N SER A 228 10.26 31.95 -17.54
CA SER A 228 8.90 31.45 -17.74
C SER A 228 8.75 29.96 -17.43
N ALA A 229 9.74 29.14 -17.78
CA ALA A 229 9.75 27.72 -17.40
C ALA A 229 9.91 27.54 -15.88
N THR A 230 10.74 28.36 -15.24
CA THR A 230 10.96 28.32 -13.78
C THR A 230 9.69 28.70 -13.00
N GLU A 231 8.94 29.70 -13.46
CA GLU A 231 7.64 30.07 -12.88
C GLU A 231 6.66 28.89 -12.91
N ILE A 232 6.61 28.14 -14.01
CA ILE A 232 5.74 26.95 -14.13
C ILE A 232 6.22 25.82 -13.20
N ILE A 233 7.54 25.59 -13.10
CA ILE A 233 8.11 24.60 -12.19
C ILE A 233 7.70 24.91 -10.74
N GLN A 234 7.72 26.17 -10.32
CA GLN A 234 7.30 26.57 -8.97
C GLN A 234 5.82 26.23 -8.69
N LEU A 235 4.94 26.36 -9.70
CA LEU A 235 3.53 26.00 -9.59
C LEU A 235 3.29 24.51 -9.34
N THR A 236 4.27 23.65 -9.67
CA THR A 236 4.16 22.19 -9.47
C THR A 236 4.39 21.75 -8.03
N THR A 237 4.77 22.65 -7.13
CA THR A 237 4.94 22.35 -5.70
C THR A 237 3.63 21.83 -5.11
N LEU A 238 3.69 20.66 -4.47
CA LEU A 238 2.52 20.04 -3.83
C LEU A 238 2.57 20.26 -2.32
N SER A 239 1.42 20.56 -1.73
CA SER A 239 1.24 20.69 -0.29
C SER A 239 0.03 19.93 0.20
N ILE A 240 0.08 19.47 1.44
CA ILE A 240 -1.08 18.91 2.13
C ILE A 240 -1.86 20.03 2.81
N ASN A 241 -3.18 20.03 2.60
CA ASN A 241 -4.11 20.97 3.20
C ASN A 241 -5.28 20.24 3.86
N MET A 242 -5.76 20.80 4.96
CA MET A 242 -6.90 20.30 5.73
C MET A 242 -8.18 20.97 5.23
N GLN A 243 -9.14 20.19 4.71
CA GLN A 243 -10.41 20.74 4.22
C GLN A 243 -11.28 21.31 5.35
N ASN A 244 -11.27 20.66 6.51
CA ASN A 244 -12.01 21.10 7.69
C ASN A 244 -11.01 21.45 8.79
N LYS A 245 -10.99 22.71 9.23
CA LYS A 245 -10.34 23.13 10.48
C LYS A 245 -11.07 22.58 11.73
N SER A 246 -11.56 21.33 11.70
CA SER A 246 -11.73 20.61 12.95
C SER A 246 -10.31 20.35 13.44
N GLU A 247 -9.86 21.12 14.43
CA GLU A 247 -8.50 21.18 14.98
C GLU A 247 -7.96 19.84 15.54
N GLN A 248 -8.58 18.72 15.21
CA GLN A 248 -8.39 17.41 15.85
C GLN A 248 -7.52 16.45 15.05
N MET A 249 -7.46 16.54 13.71
CA MET A 249 -6.52 15.70 12.94
C MET A 249 -5.20 16.42 12.78
N ASN A 250 -4.13 15.78 13.22
CA ASN A 250 -2.78 16.30 13.08
C ASN A 250 -2.04 15.53 11.98
N ILE A 251 -1.30 16.27 11.16
CA ILE A 251 -0.48 15.75 10.06
C ILE A 251 0.96 16.17 10.33
N PHE A 252 1.85 15.21 10.50
CA PHE A 252 3.28 15.46 10.72
C PHE A 252 4.12 14.86 9.59
N GLY A 253 5.24 15.51 9.26
CA GLY A 253 6.16 15.07 8.22
C GLY A 253 6.33 16.10 7.10
N GLY A 254 6.77 15.62 5.93
CA GLY A 254 6.98 16.46 4.75
C GLY A 254 5.66 16.92 4.15
N ILE A 255 5.08 18.01 4.68
CA ILE A 255 3.80 18.58 4.23
C ILE A 255 3.90 19.35 2.91
N ILE A 256 5.12 19.68 2.48
CA ILE A 256 5.43 20.30 1.20
C ILE A 256 6.51 19.45 0.55
N VAL A 257 6.29 19.07 -0.71
CA VAL A 257 7.25 18.27 -1.48
C VAL A 257 7.46 18.87 -2.85
N ASN A 258 8.73 18.85 -3.26
CA ASN A 258 9.15 19.21 -4.59
C ASN A 258 9.36 17.93 -5.42
N TYR A 259 9.32 18.07 -6.74
CA TYR A 259 9.55 16.94 -7.63
C TYR A 259 10.96 16.37 -7.44
N GLN A 260 11.06 15.08 -7.14
CA GLN A 260 12.35 14.40 -6.93
C GLN A 260 12.30 12.99 -7.52
N LYS A 261 13.38 12.58 -8.19
CA LYS A 261 13.53 11.20 -8.71
C LYS A 261 12.36 10.70 -9.58
N GLY A 262 11.75 11.59 -10.36
CA GLY A 262 10.70 11.20 -11.31
C GLY A 262 9.26 11.22 -10.77
N LYS A 263 9.06 11.65 -9.52
CA LYS A 263 7.74 11.58 -8.85
C LYS A 263 7.62 12.57 -7.69
N PHE A 264 6.39 12.76 -7.22
CA PHE A 264 6.12 13.36 -5.93
C PHE A 264 5.79 12.24 -4.91
N SER A 265 6.40 12.29 -3.74
CA SER A 265 6.21 11.29 -2.68
C SER A 265 5.99 12.00 -1.35
N PHE A 266 4.90 11.67 -0.67
CA PHE A 266 4.62 12.11 0.69
C PHE A 266 4.80 10.95 1.67
N ASN A 267 5.42 11.25 2.80
CA ASN A 267 5.45 10.36 3.95
C ASN A 267 4.96 11.16 5.16
N VAL A 268 3.72 10.92 5.57
CA VAL A 268 3.05 11.70 6.63
C VAL A 268 2.50 10.82 7.72
N SER A 269 2.74 11.19 8.98
CA SER A 269 2.06 10.60 10.11
C SER A 269 0.73 11.30 10.32
N LEU A 270 -0.36 10.54 10.41
CA LEU A 270 -1.71 11.04 10.63
C LEU A 270 -2.20 10.60 12.00
N SER A 271 -2.62 11.55 12.84
CA SER A 271 -3.26 11.24 14.12
C SER A 271 -4.63 11.89 14.23
N TYR A 272 -5.62 11.13 14.67
CA TYR A 272 -7.01 11.58 14.84
C TYR A 272 -7.72 10.80 15.95
N ILE A 273 -9.01 11.07 16.15
CA ILE A 273 -9.84 10.33 17.11
C ILE A 273 -10.15 8.93 16.53
N PRO A 274 -9.87 7.84 17.27
CA PRO A 274 -10.21 6.47 16.85
C PRO A 274 -11.70 6.31 16.55
N ASN A 275 -12.03 5.46 15.57
CA ASN A 275 -13.41 5.18 15.09
C ASN A 275 -14.12 6.38 14.44
N GLN A 276 -13.37 7.41 14.04
CA GLN A 276 -13.88 8.54 13.27
C GLN A 276 -13.14 8.64 11.93
N SER A 277 -13.71 9.40 11.01
CA SER A 277 -13.12 9.67 9.70
C SER A 277 -12.77 11.14 9.54
N SER A 278 -11.66 11.44 8.86
CA SER A 278 -11.27 12.81 8.54
C SER A 278 -10.79 12.90 7.10
N ASN A 279 -10.87 14.10 6.52
CA ASN A 279 -10.48 14.36 5.14
C ASN A 279 -9.28 15.30 5.08
N PHE A 280 -8.38 15.04 4.14
CA PHE A 280 -7.33 15.97 3.76
C PHE A 280 -7.19 16.01 2.24
N GLN A 281 -6.49 17.03 1.75
CA GLN A 281 -6.22 17.22 0.34
C GLN A 281 -4.72 17.34 0.11
N ILE A 282 -4.24 16.76 -0.99
CA ILE A 282 -2.98 17.17 -1.59
C ILE A 282 -3.34 18.16 -2.69
N GLN A 283 -2.75 19.34 -2.67
CA GLN A 283 -3.05 20.41 -3.62
C GLN A 283 -1.77 21.01 -4.21
N SER A 284 -1.83 21.38 -5.48
CA SER A 284 -0.81 22.19 -6.15
C SER A 284 -0.96 23.68 -5.78
N GLN A 285 -0.04 24.50 -6.27
CA GLN A 285 -0.31 25.93 -6.39
C GLN A 285 -1.44 26.19 -7.40
N LYS A 286 -1.99 27.42 -7.40
CA LYS A 286 -3.06 27.80 -8.33
C LYS A 286 -2.55 27.77 -9.76
N MET A 287 -3.13 26.92 -10.60
CA MET A 287 -2.84 26.89 -12.03
C MET A 287 -3.51 28.08 -12.70
N PRO A 288 -2.86 28.74 -13.68
CA PRO A 288 -3.42 29.89 -14.38
C PRO A 288 -4.69 29.51 -15.15
N ALA A 289 -5.59 30.49 -15.27
CA ALA A 289 -6.78 30.35 -16.09
C ALA A 289 -6.42 30.31 -17.59
N LEU A 290 -7.28 29.67 -18.38
CA LEU A 290 -7.28 29.77 -19.84
C LEU A 290 -8.62 30.29 -20.33
N TYR A 291 -8.57 31.14 -21.35
CA TYR A 291 -9.72 31.73 -22.01
C TYR A 291 -9.86 31.20 -23.44
N ASP A 292 -11.08 31.15 -23.95
CA ASP A 292 -11.32 30.90 -25.37
C ASP A 292 -11.11 32.17 -26.21
N TYR A 293 -11.16 32.02 -27.54
CA TYR A 293 -11.04 33.11 -28.50
C TYR A 293 -12.14 34.19 -28.40
N LYS A 294 -13.25 33.91 -27.68
CA LYS A 294 -14.33 34.86 -27.41
C LYS A 294 -14.14 35.57 -26.07
N GLY A 295 -13.09 35.25 -25.31
CA GLY A 295 -12.83 35.78 -23.98
C GLY A 295 -13.59 35.08 -22.85
N ASN A 296 -14.27 33.97 -23.11
CA ASN A 296 -14.91 33.18 -22.06
C ASN A 296 -13.88 32.32 -21.33
N LEU A 297 -14.10 32.10 -20.04
CA LEU A 297 -13.26 31.22 -19.23
C LEU A 297 -13.41 29.76 -19.71
N PHE A 298 -12.33 29.20 -20.26
CA PHE A 298 -12.27 27.80 -20.69
C PHE A 298 -11.79 26.88 -19.56
N LEU A 299 -10.76 27.31 -18.84
CA LEU A 299 -10.24 26.63 -17.66
C LEU A 299 -10.10 27.62 -16.52
N GLU A 300 -10.79 27.34 -15.42
CA GLU A 300 -10.77 28.20 -14.23
C GLU A 300 -9.41 28.18 -13.54
N GLN A 301 -9.03 29.31 -12.95
CA GLN A 301 -7.86 29.38 -12.09
C GLN A 301 -8.13 28.56 -10.81
N LYS A 302 -7.58 27.34 -10.76
CA LYS A 302 -7.81 26.42 -9.64
C LYS A 302 -6.54 25.67 -9.24
N GLN A 303 -6.51 25.21 -8.01
CA GLN A 303 -5.51 24.26 -7.56
C GLN A 303 -5.90 22.87 -8.09
N LEU A 304 -4.92 22.12 -8.59
CA LEU A 304 -5.11 20.69 -8.81
C LEU A 304 -5.13 20.04 -7.44
N SER A 305 -6.07 19.14 -7.18
CA SER A 305 -6.17 18.46 -5.89
C SER A 305 -6.46 16.96 -5.99
N LEU A 306 -5.96 16.22 -5.01
CA LEU A 306 -6.35 14.86 -4.69
C LEU A 306 -7.00 14.87 -3.31
N ASN A 307 -8.24 14.39 -3.25
CA ASN A 307 -9.01 14.32 -2.02
C ASN A 307 -8.78 12.97 -1.35
N PHE A 308 -8.53 12.95 -0.05
CA PHE A 308 -8.40 11.74 0.74
C PHE A 308 -9.41 11.75 1.90
N LYS A 309 -10.00 10.58 2.16
CA LYS A 309 -10.81 10.30 3.35
C LYS A 309 -10.14 9.17 4.11
N VAL A 310 -9.80 9.41 5.38
CA VAL A 310 -9.12 8.44 6.24
C VAL A 310 -10.07 7.98 7.34
N ASP A 311 -10.38 6.68 7.37
CA ASP A 311 -11.19 6.03 8.39
C ASP A 311 -10.26 5.38 9.44
N PHE A 312 -10.23 5.97 10.64
CA PHE A 312 -9.37 5.53 11.72
C PHE A 312 -10.01 4.38 12.49
N ARG A 313 -9.26 3.30 12.73
CA ARG A 313 -9.72 2.16 13.56
C ARG A 313 -9.57 2.44 15.05
N GLN A 314 -10.25 1.64 15.86
CA GLN A 314 -9.98 1.57 17.30
C GLN A 314 -8.59 0.99 17.58
N CYS A 315 -7.97 1.42 18.68
CA CYS A 315 -6.72 0.82 19.15
C CYS A 315 -6.98 -0.64 19.56
N ILE A 316 -6.01 -1.51 19.29
CA ILE A 316 -6.08 -2.94 19.62
C ILE A 316 -5.17 -3.28 20.80
N THR A 317 -5.33 -4.47 21.39
CA THR A 317 -4.43 -4.97 22.43
C THR A 317 -2.99 -5.01 21.92
N GLY A 318 -2.07 -4.44 22.68
CA GLY A 318 -0.67 -4.25 22.29
C GLY A 318 -0.35 -2.84 21.80
N GLU A 319 -1.37 -1.98 21.71
CA GLU A 319 -1.26 -0.54 21.52
C GLU A 319 -1.68 0.17 22.80
N VAL A 320 -1.14 1.36 23.04
CA VAL A 320 -1.51 2.22 24.17
C VAL A 320 -2.06 3.53 23.68
N GLN A 321 -3.08 4.03 24.37
CA GLN A 321 -3.74 5.29 24.03
C GLN A 321 -2.98 6.45 24.65
N LYS A 322 -2.44 7.33 23.81
CA LYS A 322 -1.77 8.55 24.24
C LYS A 322 -2.51 9.77 23.70
N SER A 323 -2.90 10.68 24.60
CA SER A 323 -3.41 11.99 24.20
C SER A 323 -2.28 12.81 23.57
N PHE A 324 -2.49 13.28 22.35
CA PHE A 324 -1.51 14.05 21.60
C PHE A 324 -2.17 15.28 20.98
N PHE A 325 -1.94 16.44 21.60
CA PHE A 325 -2.72 17.66 21.38
C PHE A 325 -4.23 17.40 21.50
N SER A 326 -4.95 17.54 20.39
CA SER A 326 -6.39 17.33 20.21
C SER A 326 -6.75 15.95 19.63
N SER A 327 -5.76 15.06 19.45
CA SER A 327 -5.89 13.73 18.85
C SER A 327 -5.50 12.62 19.84
N ILE A 328 -5.84 11.37 19.52
CA ILE A 328 -5.41 10.19 20.29
C ILE A 328 -4.55 9.32 19.38
N ILE A 329 -3.34 8.99 19.82
CA ILE A 329 -2.44 8.08 19.09
C ILE A 329 -2.60 6.67 19.68
N CYS A 330 -2.68 5.67 18.79
CA CYS A 330 -2.59 4.26 19.14
C CYS A 330 -1.13 3.81 18.98
N ASP A 331 -0.32 4.04 20.01
CA ASP A 331 1.11 3.77 19.94
C ASP A 331 1.39 2.30 20.20
N GLN A 332 2.05 1.61 19.26
CA GLN A 332 2.35 0.19 19.39
C GLN A 332 3.51 -0.02 20.35
N CYS A 333 3.36 -0.95 21.30
CA CYS A 333 4.43 -1.22 22.24
C CYS A 333 5.66 -1.79 21.52
N PRO A 334 6.83 -1.11 21.63
CA PRO A 334 8.05 -1.52 20.95
C PRO A 334 8.64 -2.79 21.57
N ASP A 335 9.68 -3.33 20.95
CA ASP A 335 10.42 -4.46 21.48
C ASP A 335 10.88 -4.22 22.93
N GLY A 336 10.63 -5.21 23.79
CA GLY A 336 10.91 -5.15 25.23
C GLY A 336 9.76 -4.59 26.07
N LYS A 337 8.63 -4.22 25.46
CA LYS A 337 7.42 -3.78 26.17
C LYS A 337 6.16 -4.43 25.61
N TYR A 338 5.08 -4.39 26.39
CA TYR A 338 3.78 -4.92 25.96
C TYR A 338 2.58 -4.18 26.57
N SER A 339 1.40 -4.43 26.00
CA SER A 339 0.09 -4.00 26.52
C SER A 339 -0.92 -5.12 26.30
N LEU A 340 -1.70 -5.47 27.33
CA LEU A 340 -2.73 -6.53 27.26
C LEU A 340 -4.14 -5.97 27.33
N ASN A 341 -4.31 -4.70 27.71
CA ASN A 341 -5.59 -4.02 27.79
C ASN A 341 -5.63 -2.81 26.85
N VAL A 342 -6.75 -2.64 26.14
CA VAL A 342 -6.96 -1.55 25.17
C VAL A 342 -6.96 -0.16 25.84
N ASN A 343 -7.26 -0.12 27.15
CA ASN A 343 -7.27 1.11 27.94
C ASN A 343 -5.91 1.45 28.58
N ASP A 344 -4.88 0.65 28.34
CA ASP A 344 -3.55 0.94 28.86
C ASP A 344 -3.01 2.24 28.24
N GLN A 345 -2.54 3.15 29.08
CA GLN A 345 -1.92 4.42 28.65
C GLN A 345 -0.41 4.31 28.49
N VAL A 346 0.21 3.30 29.11
CA VAL A 346 1.65 3.10 29.16
C VAL A 346 1.96 1.63 28.92
N CYS A 347 2.93 1.36 28.03
CA CYS A 347 3.39 0.00 27.79
C CYS A 347 4.20 -0.51 29.00
N GLN A 348 3.87 -1.71 29.44
CA GLN A 348 4.54 -2.38 30.55
C GLN A 348 5.89 -2.97 30.10
N ILE A 349 6.84 -3.06 31.03
CA ILE A 349 8.17 -3.63 30.77
C ILE A 349 8.05 -5.15 30.72
N CYS A 350 8.74 -5.77 29.76
CA CYS A 350 8.75 -7.23 29.62
C CYS A 350 9.20 -7.92 30.93
N PRO A 351 8.45 -8.91 31.45
CA PRO A 351 8.84 -9.63 32.66
C PRO A 351 10.18 -10.35 32.47
N SER A 352 10.95 -10.53 33.55
CA SER A 352 12.28 -11.18 33.49
C SER A 352 12.22 -12.65 33.06
N GLN A 353 11.06 -13.29 33.19
CA GLN A 353 10.75 -14.66 32.78
C GLN A 353 10.45 -14.76 31.27
N ALA A 354 10.30 -13.64 30.58
CA ALA A 354 10.08 -13.58 29.13
C ALA A 354 11.40 -13.34 28.36
N ILE A 355 11.45 -13.85 27.13
CA ILE A 355 12.56 -13.65 26.19
C ILE A 355 12.39 -12.32 25.47
N ARG A 356 11.19 -12.09 24.94
CA ARG A 356 10.85 -10.92 24.13
C ARG A 356 9.38 -10.60 24.30
N CYS A 357 9.09 -9.30 24.38
CA CYS A 357 7.74 -8.77 24.35
C CYS A 357 7.62 -7.76 23.21
N PHE A 358 6.51 -7.81 22.48
CA PHE A 358 6.21 -6.89 21.40
C PHE A 358 4.70 -6.76 21.23
N GLY A 359 4.18 -5.52 21.22
CA GLY A 359 2.73 -5.29 21.15
C GLY A 359 1.98 -5.99 22.29
N SER A 360 1.15 -6.97 21.98
CA SER A 360 0.42 -7.81 22.97
C SER A 360 1.04 -9.18 23.20
N GLN A 361 2.13 -9.51 22.50
CA GLN A 361 2.78 -10.81 22.59
C GLN A 361 3.87 -10.80 23.65
N ILE A 362 3.87 -11.85 24.47
CA ILE A 362 4.89 -12.11 25.50
C ILE A 362 5.43 -13.50 25.21
N GLN A 363 6.65 -13.58 24.69
CA GLN A 363 7.35 -14.84 24.44
C GLN A 363 8.06 -15.26 25.72
N VAL A 364 7.62 -16.37 26.30
CA VAL A 364 8.08 -16.86 27.60
C VAL A 364 9.28 -17.80 27.44
N LYS A 365 10.19 -17.84 28.42
CA LYS A 365 11.33 -18.77 28.46
C LYS A 365 10.87 -20.21 28.72
N ASN A 366 11.61 -21.19 28.21
CA ASN A 366 11.45 -22.59 28.59
C ASN A 366 11.58 -22.77 30.11
N GLY A 367 10.81 -23.70 30.68
CA GLY A 367 10.68 -23.90 32.12
C GLY A 367 9.62 -23.01 32.79
N TYR A 368 8.98 -22.11 32.05
CA TYR A 368 7.92 -21.24 32.56
C TYR A 368 6.62 -21.41 31.78
N TRP A 369 5.50 -21.27 32.49
CA TRP A 369 4.15 -21.35 31.95
C TRP A 369 3.38 -20.04 32.14
N LYS A 370 2.64 -19.65 31.10
CA LYS A 370 1.83 -18.43 31.08
C LYS A 370 0.36 -18.79 31.25
N LYS A 371 -0.33 -18.08 32.16
CA LYS A 371 -1.74 -18.36 32.45
C LYS A 371 -2.65 -18.35 31.22
N ASN A 372 -2.59 -17.28 30.43
CA ASN A 372 -3.31 -17.12 29.17
C ASN A 372 -2.69 -15.97 28.36
N ASN A 373 -3.21 -15.71 27.16
CA ASN A 373 -2.70 -14.64 26.30
C ASN A 373 -3.03 -13.21 26.78
N GLN A 374 -3.97 -13.06 27.72
CA GLN A 374 -4.45 -11.78 28.24
C GLN A 374 -3.83 -11.39 29.60
N SER A 375 -3.01 -12.27 30.17
CA SER A 375 -2.37 -12.08 31.47
C SER A 375 -0.85 -12.13 31.32
N ASP A 376 -0.17 -11.34 32.13
CA ASP A 376 1.27 -11.29 32.32
C ASP A 376 1.78 -12.24 33.42
N LEU A 377 0.88 -13.03 34.02
CA LEU A 377 1.23 -13.99 35.07
C LEU A 377 1.98 -15.18 34.46
N ILE A 378 3.27 -15.23 34.76
CA ILE A 378 4.20 -16.27 34.34
C ILE A 378 4.71 -17.00 35.59
N PHE A 379 4.55 -18.32 35.61
CA PHE A 379 4.93 -19.18 36.71
C PHE A 379 6.03 -20.15 36.29
N TYR A 380 6.96 -20.44 37.19
CA TYR A 380 7.95 -21.48 36.97
C TYR A 380 7.31 -22.86 37.14
N CYS A 381 7.64 -23.80 36.25
CA CYS A 381 7.10 -25.16 36.30
C CYS A 381 7.90 -26.02 37.27
N GLU A 382 7.62 -25.87 38.57
CA GLU A 382 8.42 -26.43 39.67
C GLU A 382 8.63 -27.95 39.58
N ASN A 383 7.58 -28.70 39.27
CA ASN A 383 7.62 -30.16 39.29
C ASN A 383 8.24 -30.78 38.03
N ALA A 384 8.06 -30.14 36.87
CA ALA A 384 8.55 -30.63 35.59
C ALA A 384 8.86 -29.47 34.62
N PRO A 385 10.01 -28.80 34.77
CA PRO A 385 10.39 -27.66 33.92
C PRO A 385 10.46 -28.03 32.43
N GLU A 386 10.89 -29.25 32.13
CA GLU A 386 11.00 -29.84 30.79
C GLU A 386 9.66 -29.84 30.03
N ASN A 387 8.52 -29.89 30.73
CA ASN A 387 7.19 -29.94 30.13
C ASN A 387 6.72 -28.58 29.61
N CYS A 388 7.31 -27.49 30.13
CA CYS A 388 6.99 -26.12 29.74
C CYS A 388 7.95 -25.66 28.67
N GLN A 389 7.53 -25.78 27.40
CA GLN A 389 8.35 -25.49 26.23
C GLN A 389 7.71 -24.43 25.32
N PRO A 390 7.45 -23.20 25.80
CA PRO A 390 6.87 -22.13 24.98
C PRO A 390 7.74 -21.70 23.80
N GLU A 391 9.05 -21.99 23.80
CA GLU A 391 9.95 -21.65 22.69
C GLU A 391 9.85 -22.62 21.50
N SER A 392 9.29 -23.81 21.71
CA SER A 392 9.15 -24.80 20.64
C SER A 392 8.03 -24.42 19.67
N LEU A 393 8.28 -24.54 18.36
CA LEU A 393 7.28 -24.34 17.30
C LEU A 393 6.11 -25.33 17.40
N GLU A 394 6.35 -26.51 17.97
CA GLU A 394 5.33 -27.54 18.16
C GLU A 394 4.50 -27.32 19.43
N SER A 395 4.90 -26.37 20.28
CA SER A 395 4.26 -26.05 21.54
C SER A 395 2.83 -25.56 21.35
N LYS A 396 1.91 -26.10 22.15
CA LYS A 396 0.54 -25.58 22.24
C LYS A 396 0.30 -25.14 23.66
N LEU A 397 -0.23 -23.92 23.84
CA LEU A 397 -0.49 -23.32 25.15
C LEU A 397 0.78 -23.22 26.04
N GLY A 398 1.98 -23.21 25.44
CA GLY A 398 3.26 -23.20 26.16
C GLY A 398 3.73 -24.56 26.67
N CYS A 399 3.03 -25.65 26.33
CA CYS A 399 3.32 -27.00 26.79
C CYS A 399 3.93 -27.88 25.69
N ALA A 400 4.81 -28.79 26.10
CA ALA A 400 5.31 -29.87 25.27
C ALA A 400 4.16 -30.82 24.83
N GLN A 401 4.41 -31.62 23.80
CA GLN A 401 3.41 -32.50 23.23
C GLN A 401 2.78 -33.47 24.25
N GLY A 402 1.45 -33.49 24.31
CA GLY A 402 0.68 -34.36 25.21
C GLY A 402 0.35 -33.75 26.58
N TYR A 403 0.98 -32.62 26.92
CA TYR A 403 0.75 -31.89 28.17
C TYR A 403 -0.21 -30.71 27.95
N VAL A 404 -1.03 -30.41 28.96
CA VAL A 404 -2.05 -29.34 28.99
C VAL A 404 -2.23 -28.82 30.42
N GLY A 405 -3.06 -27.79 30.57
CA GLY A 405 -3.46 -27.25 31.87
C GLY A 405 -2.39 -26.37 32.53
N PRO A 406 -2.65 -25.92 33.77
CA PRO A 406 -1.69 -25.13 34.53
C PRO A 406 -0.36 -25.84 34.71
N LEU A 407 0.75 -25.11 34.49
CA LEU A 407 2.12 -25.62 34.59
C LEU A 407 2.45 -26.83 33.70
N CYS A 408 1.60 -27.15 32.71
CA CYS A 408 1.75 -28.33 31.86
C CYS A 408 1.82 -29.64 32.66
N GLU A 409 1.14 -29.70 33.81
CA GLU A 409 1.16 -30.85 34.72
C GLU A 409 0.06 -31.88 34.43
N GLN A 410 -0.84 -31.59 33.48
CA GLN A 410 -1.94 -32.47 33.12
C GLN A 410 -1.72 -33.08 31.74
N CYS A 411 -2.15 -34.32 31.55
CA CYS A 411 -2.12 -34.97 30.24
C CYS A 411 -3.40 -34.67 29.48
N ASP A 412 -3.30 -34.52 28.15
CA ASP A 412 -4.46 -34.38 27.27
C ASP A 412 -5.21 -35.71 27.12
N PHE A 413 -6.01 -36.05 28.12
CA PHE A 413 -6.71 -37.33 28.22
C PHE A 413 -7.73 -37.54 27.08
N PHE A 414 -8.37 -36.47 26.63
CA PHE A 414 -9.38 -36.51 25.57
C PHE A 414 -8.79 -36.28 24.18
N GLY A 415 -7.58 -35.73 24.08
CA GLY A 415 -6.95 -35.38 22.80
C GLY A 415 -7.50 -34.10 22.19
N ASN A 416 -8.05 -33.20 22.99
CA ASN A 416 -8.69 -31.97 22.49
C ASN A 416 -7.67 -30.96 21.94
N VAL A 417 -6.45 -30.95 22.49
CA VAL A 417 -5.39 -29.99 22.12
C VAL A 417 -4.43 -30.63 21.12
N TRP A 418 -4.09 -31.90 21.33
CA TRP A 418 -3.07 -32.61 20.56
C TRP A 418 -3.62 -33.59 19.52
N GLY A 419 -4.94 -33.84 19.49
CA GLY A 419 -5.59 -34.80 18.58
C GLY A 419 -5.34 -36.28 18.91
N GLN A 420 -4.50 -36.56 19.92
CA GLN A 420 -4.18 -37.90 20.42
C GLN A 420 -4.39 -37.94 21.93
N ARG A 421 -4.76 -39.10 22.47
CA ARG A 421 -5.02 -39.27 23.91
C ARG A 421 -3.74 -39.58 24.67
N TYR A 422 -3.51 -38.85 25.75
CA TYR A 422 -2.36 -39.02 26.64
C TYR A 422 -2.81 -39.30 28.07
N SER A 423 -2.09 -40.18 28.78
CA SER A 423 -2.35 -40.50 30.18
C SER A 423 -1.07 -40.40 30.99
N THR A 424 -1.22 -40.16 32.29
CA THR A 424 -0.13 -40.14 33.25
C THR A 424 0.53 -41.53 33.32
N THR A 425 1.84 -41.55 33.46
CA THR A 425 2.62 -42.75 33.75
C THR A 425 2.81 -42.91 35.27
N PHE A 426 3.43 -44.02 35.71
CA PHE A 426 3.79 -44.23 37.12
C PHE A 426 4.73 -43.15 37.69
N LYS A 427 5.43 -42.39 36.84
CA LYS A 427 6.20 -41.21 37.26
C LYS A 427 5.28 -40.00 37.24
N ASN A 428 5.21 -39.29 38.36
CA ASN A 428 4.44 -38.05 38.49
C ASN A 428 4.81 -37.07 37.37
N PHE A 429 3.79 -36.42 36.79
CA PHE A 429 3.93 -35.39 35.76
C PHE A 429 4.53 -35.82 34.41
N ASN A 430 4.60 -37.13 34.12
CA ASN A 430 4.99 -37.65 32.82
C ASN A 430 3.78 -38.22 32.06
N CYS A 431 3.56 -37.72 30.85
CA CYS A 431 2.48 -38.15 29.97
C CYS A 431 3.00 -39.09 28.87
N SER A 432 2.26 -40.18 28.63
CA SER A 432 2.51 -41.12 27.53
C SER A 432 1.26 -41.30 26.69
N LYS A 433 1.42 -41.70 25.43
CA LYS A 433 0.28 -41.96 24.53
C LYS A 433 -0.46 -43.20 25.01
N CYS A 434 -1.79 -43.13 25.04
CA CYS A 434 -2.62 -44.25 25.50
C CYS A 434 -2.50 -45.49 24.60
N SER A 435 -2.12 -45.33 23.33
CA SER A 435 -1.82 -46.45 22.41
C SER A 435 -0.76 -47.39 22.95
N ASP A 436 0.21 -46.86 23.68
CA ASP A 436 1.41 -47.59 24.08
C ASP A 436 1.15 -48.40 25.36
N MET A 437 0.15 -48.00 26.17
CA MET A 437 -0.27 -48.73 27.37
C MET A 437 -1.23 -49.90 27.10
N LEU A 438 -1.93 -49.92 25.96
CA LEU A 438 -2.86 -51.01 25.62
C LEU A 438 -2.17 -52.38 25.55
N VAL A 439 -0.90 -52.40 25.11
CA VAL A 439 -0.13 -53.64 24.99
C VAL A 439 0.19 -54.23 26.37
N LEU A 440 0.66 -53.40 27.31
CA LEU A 440 0.98 -53.81 28.69
C LEU A 440 -0.26 -54.27 29.46
N ALA A 441 -1.37 -53.53 29.35
CA ALA A 441 -2.64 -53.92 29.96
C ALA A 441 -3.18 -55.26 29.42
N GLY A 442 -2.97 -55.53 28.12
CA GLY A 442 -3.32 -56.80 27.50
C GLY A 442 -2.53 -57.99 28.07
N PHE A 443 -1.24 -57.82 28.35
CA PHE A 443 -0.42 -58.87 28.96
C PHE A 443 -0.85 -59.18 30.40
N GLU A 444 -1.13 -58.18 31.23
CA GLU A 444 -1.59 -58.42 32.62
C GLU A 444 -2.93 -59.16 32.67
N GLN A 445 -3.87 -58.77 31.81
CA GLN A 445 -5.17 -59.45 31.71
C GLN A 445 -5.03 -60.89 31.21
N ALA A 446 -4.15 -61.15 30.25
CA ALA A 446 -3.87 -62.51 29.78
C ALA A 446 -3.28 -63.39 30.89
N ILE A 447 -2.31 -62.88 31.66
CA ILE A 447 -1.73 -63.61 32.81
C ILE A 447 -2.81 -63.91 33.87
N PHE A 448 -3.67 -62.94 34.19
CA PHE A 448 -4.76 -63.13 35.14
C PHE A 448 -5.73 -64.23 34.68
N ILE A 449 -6.12 -64.24 33.40
CA ILE A 449 -6.99 -65.28 32.83
C ILE A 449 -6.32 -66.65 32.88
N ILE A 450 -5.01 -66.74 32.59
CA ILE A 450 -4.25 -68.00 32.69
C ILE A 450 -4.25 -68.51 34.14
N LEU A 451 -3.97 -67.65 35.12
CA LEU A 451 -3.97 -68.04 36.53
C LEU A 451 -5.36 -68.47 37.01
N LEU A 452 -6.42 -67.77 36.59
CA LEU A 452 -7.80 -68.11 36.91
C LEU A 452 -8.21 -69.48 36.34
N THR A 453 -7.87 -69.74 35.07
CA THR A 453 -8.17 -71.03 34.42
C THR A 453 -7.41 -72.19 35.07
N LEU A 454 -6.15 -71.97 35.46
CA LEU A 454 -5.35 -72.95 36.21
C LEU A 454 -5.94 -73.24 37.59
N TYR A 455 -6.41 -72.20 38.30
CA TYR A 455 -7.08 -72.33 39.59
C TYR A 455 -8.38 -73.16 39.47
N ILE A 456 -9.24 -72.84 38.50
CA ILE A 456 -10.48 -73.57 38.22
C ILE A 456 -10.18 -75.04 37.89
N TYR A 457 -9.14 -75.30 37.07
CA TYR A 457 -8.72 -76.66 36.73
C TYR A 457 -8.28 -77.47 37.96
N ILE A 458 -7.48 -76.88 38.86
CA ILE A 458 -7.05 -77.52 40.10
C ILE A 458 -8.25 -77.82 41.01
N CYS A 459 -9.18 -76.88 41.17
CA CYS A 459 -10.40 -77.07 41.94
C CYS A 459 -11.26 -78.22 41.39
N ASN A 460 -11.50 -78.24 40.08
CA ASN A 460 -12.27 -79.30 39.43
C ASN A 460 -11.60 -80.67 39.60
N ARG A 461 -10.28 -80.75 39.43
CA ARG A 461 -9.53 -82.00 39.63
C ARG A 461 -9.61 -82.50 41.07
N LYS A 462 -9.60 -81.60 42.06
CA LYS A 462 -9.75 -81.96 43.47
C LYS A 462 -11.15 -82.51 43.76
N ILE A 463 -12.19 -81.90 43.19
CA ILE A 463 -13.59 -82.37 43.31
C ILE A 463 -13.76 -83.75 42.67
N ILE A 464 -13.26 -83.96 41.43
CA ILE A 464 -13.33 -85.25 40.74
C ILE A 464 -12.65 -86.36 41.57
N ASN A 465 -11.43 -86.11 42.06
CA ASN A 465 -10.70 -87.07 42.90
C ASN A 465 -11.40 -87.36 44.25
N GLN A 466 -12.27 -86.48 44.72
CA GLN A 466 -13.06 -86.69 45.92
C GLN A 466 -14.29 -87.55 45.61
N ILE A 467 -15.00 -87.24 44.51
CA ILE A 467 -16.12 -88.05 44.02
C ILE A 467 -15.68 -89.48 43.68
N GLU A 468 -14.51 -89.68 43.05
CA GLU A 468 -13.97 -91.02 42.78
C GLU A 468 -13.73 -91.83 44.06
N ARG A 469 -13.22 -91.18 45.11
CA ARG A 469 -13.01 -91.83 46.42
C ARG A 469 -14.33 -92.17 47.10
N ASP A 470 -15.31 -91.28 47.02
CA ASP A 470 -16.65 -91.51 47.58
C ASP A 470 -17.37 -92.64 46.82
N LEU A 471 -17.23 -92.71 45.49
CA LEU A 471 -17.74 -93.82 44.67
C LEU A 471 -17.04 -95.15 44.98
N GLN A 472 -15.72 -95.16 45.12
CA GLN A 472 -14.97 -96.35 45.54
C GLN A 472 -15.45 -96.85 46.91
N ASN A 473 -15.62 -95.95 47.88
CA ASN A 473 -16.16 -96.28 49.20
C ASN A 473 -17.60 -96.80 49.12
N TYR A 474 -18.43 -96.25 48.24
CA TYR A 474 -19.81 -96.71 48.00
C TYR A 474 -19.85 -98.14 47.44
N TYR A 475 -19.04 -98.44 46.42
CA TYR A 475 -18.99 -99.80 45.85
C TYR A 475 -18.37 -100.82 46.81
N ILE A 476 -17.37 -100.43 47.62
CA ILE A 476 -16.80 -101.28 48.68
C ILE A 476 -17.85 -101.61 49.77
N LYS A 477 -18.70 -100.63 50.14
CA LYS A 477 -19.86 -100.86 51.04
C LYS A 477 -20.83 -101.87 50.42
N MET A 478 -21.17 -101.74 49.14
CA MET A 478 -22.08 -102.67 48.45
C MET A 478 -21.53 -104.10 48.33
N MET A 479 -20.22 -104.29 48.17
CA MET A 479 -19.60 -105.62 48.10
C MET A 479 -19.53 -106.33 49.47
N GLY A 480 -19.99 -105.69 50.55
CA GLY A 480 -20.04 -106.28 51.89
C GLY A 480 -18.68 -106.42 52.58
N LEU A 481 -17.64 -105.75 52.06
CA LEU A 481 -16.26 -105.90 52.53
C LEU A 481 -15.93 -105.03 53.75
N ILE A 482 -16.73 -104.00 54.07
CA ILE A 482 -16.52 -103.08 55.20
C ILE A 482 -17.87 -102.55 55.75
N TYR A 483 -18.09 -102.60 57.07
CA TYR A 483 -19.22 -101.95 57.76
C TYR A 483 -18.76 -100.68 58.47
N LEU A 484 -19.06 -99.50 57.89
CA LEU A 484 -18.79 -98.19 58.50
C LEU A 484 -20.12 -97.51 58.85
N ASN A 485 -20.21 -97.03 60.09
CA ASN A 485 -21.40 -96.43 60.68
C ASN A 485 -21.89 -95.20 59.88
N ASN A 486 -23.20 -95.04 59.75
CA ASN A 486 -23.84 -94.02 58.92
C ASN A 486 -23.55 -92.59 59.42
N SER A 487 -22.69 -91.88 58.71
CA SER A 487 -22.67 -90.41 58.71
C SER A 487 -22.22 -89.89 57.35
N ASP A 488 -23.04 -90.06 56.31
CA ASP A 488 -22.83 -89.36 55.03
C ASP A 488 -24.16 -88.71 54.58
N GLN A 489 -24.22 -87.37 54.75
CA GLN A 489 -25.28 -86.48 54.29
C GLN A 489 -25.26 -86.33 52.75
N PHE A 490 -25.50 -87.42 52.01
CA PHE A 490 -25.61 -87.37 50.55
C PHE A 490 -26.97 -87.84 50.00
N TYR A 491 -27.87 -88.31 50.88
CA TYR A 491 -29.16 -88.89 50.49
C TYR A 491 -30.33 -87.91 50.30
N SER A 492 -30.11 -86.59 50.39
CA SER A 492 -31.20 -85.60 50.24
C SER A 492 -31.28 -84.90 48.90
N MET A 493 -30.46 -85.25 47.89
CA MET A 493 -30.40 -84.48 46.63
C MET A 493 -31.06 -85.14 45.41
N PHE A 494 -31.57 -86.38 45.53
CA PHE A 494 -32.21 -87.11 44.41
C PHE A 494 -33.66 -87.56 44.68
N LYS A 495 -34.30 -87.04 45.74
CA LYS A 495 -35.68 -87.46 46.10
C LYS A 495 -36.80 -86.52 45.68
N ASP A 496 -36.50 -85.48 44.90
CA ASP A 496 -37.48 -84.59 44.27
C ASP A 496 -37.35 -84.67 42.73
N SER A 497 -37.74 -85.80 42.15
CA SER A 497 -38.16 -85.92 40.74
C SER A 497 -38.98 -87.18 40.55
N ASN A 498 -40.23 -87.14 41.05
CA ASN A 498 -41.43 -87.70 40.44
C ASN A 498 -42.67 -87.25 41.22
#